data_AF-A0A3A8P9N9-F1
#
_entry.id   AF-A0A3A8P9N9-F1
#
_cell.length_a   1.000
_cell.length_b   1.000
_cell.length_c   1.000
_cell.angle_alpha   90.00
_cell.angle_beta   90.00
_cell.angle_gamma   90.00
#
_symmetry.space_group_name_H-M   'P 1'
#
loop_
_entity.id
_entity.type
_entity.pdbx_description
1 polymer ?
#
loop_
_entity_poly.entity_id
_entity_poly.type
_entity_poly.pdbx_seq_one_letter_code
_entity_poly.pdbx_strand_id
1 'polypeptide(L)'
;PGKRAATTRSPAKESGAPSELETEWAQTRTLFRTLKNNHGCEAMQMQCTLFNKLADDFIQGGSETPTLKQVKDLHEKLRIVQRQQE
;
A
#
# COMPACT_ATOMS: atom_id res chain seq x y z
N PRO A 1 10.51 -43.67 27.25
CA PRO A 1 11.50 -42.57 27.22
C PRO A 1 12.08 -42.36 25.81
N GLY A 2 11.65 -41.29 25.15
CA GLY A 2 12.36 -40.62 24.06
C GLY A 2 12.26 -41.25 22.67
N LYS A 3 11.65 -40.51 21.73
CA LYS A 3 12.33 -40.02 20.51
C LYS A 3 11.38 -39.15 19.67
N ARG A 4 11.51 -37.83 19.90
CA ARG A 4 11.43 -36.70 18.96
C ARG A 4 10.47 -36.83 17.77
N ALA A 5 9.32 -36.17 17.89
CA ALA A 5 8.56 -35.69 16.74
C ALA A 5 9.37 -34.59 16.03
N ALA A 6 9.85 -34.87 14.82
CA ALA A 6 10.33 -33.85 13.90
C ALA A 6 9.10 -33.32 13.14
N THR A 7 8.52 -32.21 13.60
CA THR A 7 7.55 -31.47 12.80
C THR A 7 8.32 -30.80 11.66
N THR A 8 8.17 -31.35 10.46
CA THR A 8 8.71 -30.78 9.24
C THR A 8 7.99 -29.46 8.96
N ARG A 9 8.76 -28.37 9.02
CA ARG A 9 8.39 -27.05 8.52
C ARG A 9 7.76 -27.20 7.12
N SER A 10 6.54 -26.70 6.97
CA SER A 10 5.99 -26.30 5.67
C SER A 10 5.36 -24.92 5.84
N PRO A 11 6.03 -23.82 5.48
CA PRO A 11 5.38 -22.55 5.26
C PRO A 11 5.35 -22.31 3.74
N ALA A 12 4.19 -22.51 3.09
CA ALA A 12 3.86 -21.85 1.82
C ALA A 12 2.55 -22.42 1.26
N LYS A 13 1.43 -22.04 1.85
CA LYS A 13 0.17 -21.98 1.10
C LYS A 13 -0.82 -21.00 1.72
N GLU A 14 -0.38 -19.76 1.93
CA GLU A 14 -1.32 -18.63 1.95
C GLU A 14 -1.28 -17.98 0.57
N SER A 15 -1.98 -18.60 -0.37
CA SER A 15 -2.26 -18.02 -1.69
C SER A 15 -3.76 -17.79 -1.74
N GLY A 16 -4.21 -16.60 -1.36
CA GLY A 16 -5.61 -16.22 -1.43
C GLY A 16 -5.95 -14.90 -0.75
N ALA A 17 -5.23 -14.53 0.32
CA ALA A 17 -5.37 -13.22 0.93
C ALA A 17 -4.42 -12.22 0.24
N PRO A 18 -4.89 -11.04 -0.20
CA PRO A 18 -3.99 -9.97 -0.61
C PRO A 18 -3.05 -9.67 0.56
N SER A 19 -1.77 -9.45 0.25
CA SER A 19 -0.81 -9.01 1.24
C SER A 19 -1.29 -7.74 1.94
N GLU A 20 -0.85 -7.50 3.17
CA GLU A 20 -1.17 -6.26 3.89
C GLU A 20 -0.80 -5.03 3.03
N LEU A 21 0.31 -5.13 2.29
CA LEU A 21 0.75 -4.12 1.33
C LEU A 21 -0.28 -3.89 0.21
N GLU A 22 -0.79 -4.94 -0.42
CA GLU A 22 -1.81 -4.83 -1.47
C GLU A 22 -3.10 -4.21 -0.95
N THR A 23 -3.48 -4.58 0.28
CA THR A 23 -4.69 -4.06 0.94
C THR A 23 -4.55 -2.56 1.20
N GLU A 24 -3.46 -2.13 1.85
CA GLU A 24 -3.18 -0.71 2.09
C GLU A 24 -3.05 0.06 0.77
N TRP A 25 -2.38 -0.53 -0.22
CA TRP A 25 -2.22 0.09 -1.53
C TRP A 25 -3.57 0.28 -2.24
N ALA A 26 -4.47 -0.68 -2.16
CA ALA A 26 -5.83 -0.55 -2.71
C ALA A 26 -6.63 0.57 -2.02
N GLN A 27 -6.53 0.69 -0.70
CA GLN A 27 -7.18 1.76 0.05
C GLN A 27 -6.61 3.13 -0.32
N THR A 28 -5.28 3.26 -0.36
CA THR A 28 -4.58 4.49 -0.75
C THR A 28 -4.93 4.91 -2.18
N ARG A 29 -4.97 3.97 -3.13
CA ARG A 29 -5.42 4.24 -4.51
C ARG A 29 -6.84 4.75 -4.59
N THR A 30 -7.74 4.17 -3.79
CA THR A 30 -9.14 4.59 -3.76
C THR A 30 -9.25 6.03 -3.24
N LEU A 31 -8.62 6.33 -2.11
CA LEU A 31 -8.61 7.68 -1.53
C LEU A 31 -8.00 8.71 -2.48
N PHE A 32 -6.86 8.37 -3.09
CA PHE A 32 -6.21 9.22 -4.08
C PHE A 32 -7.12 9.53 -5.27
N ARG A 33 -7.79 8.52 -5.83
CA ARG A 33 -8.72 8.71 -6.96
C ARG A 33 -9.88 9.61 -6.59
N THR A 34 -10.47 9.44 -5.40
CA THR A 34 -11.54 10.31 -4.91
C THR A 34 -11.07 11.76 -4.82
N LEU A 35 -9.92 12.00 -4.18
CA LEU A 35 -9.36 13.35 -4.06
C LEU A 35 -8.99 13.97 -5.41
N LYS A 36 -8.41 13.16 -6.31
CA LYS A 36 -8.05 13.61 -7.66
C LYS A 36 -9.28 13.98 -8.48
N ASN A 37 -10.35 13.21 -8.37
CA ASN A 37 -11.59 13.47 -9.13
C ASN A 37 -12.31 14.71 -8.62
N ASN A 38 -12.29 14.96 -7.30
CA ASN A 38 -13.02 16.08 -6.70
C ASN A 38 -12.23 17.39 -6.74
N HIS A 39 -10.92 17.35 -6.47
CA HIS A 39 -10.10 18.54 -6.23
C HIS A 39 -8.85 18.60 -7.13
N GLY A 40 -8.63 17.59 -7.98
CA GLY A 40 -7.44 17.51 -8.82
C GLY A 40 -6.15 17.27 -8.03
N CYS A 41 -5.02 17.40 -8.72
CA CYS A 41 -3.70 17.32 -8.08
C CYS A 41 -3.29 18.60 -7.34
N GLU A 42 -3.96 19.73 -7.57
CA GLU A 42 -3.64 20.99 -6.88
C GLU A 42 -3.83 20.89 -5.37
N ALA A 43 -4.94 20.28 -4.91
CA ALA A 43 -5.20 20.07 -3.49
C ALA A 43 -4.23 19.09 -2.83
N MET A 44 -3.69 18.13 -3.59
CA MET A 44 -2.76 17.13 -3.09
C MET A 44 -1.29 17.53 -3.25
N GLN A 45 -0.98 18.53 -4.08
CA GLN A 45 0.38 19.00 -4.36
C GLN A 45 1.38 17.84 -4.60
N MET A 46 2.42 17.76 -3.76
CA MET A 46 3.50 16.78 -3.90
C MET A 46 3.03 15.33 -3.72
N GLN A 47 1.88 15.10 -3.09
CA GLN A 47 1.32 13.77 -2.85
C GLN A 47 0.86 13.14 -4.17
N CYS A 48 0.48 13.93 -5.18
CA CYS A 48 0.20 13.41 -6.53
C CYS A 48 1.45 12.80 -7.17
N THR A 49 2.58 13.51 -7.12
CA THR A 49 3.84 13.00 -7.66
C THR A 49 4.32 11.78 -6.88
N LEU A 50 4.21 11.81 -5.55
CA LEU A 50 4.59 10.69 -4.70
C LEU A 50 3.72 9.44 -4.98
N PHE A 51 2.41 9.62 -5.16
CA PHE A 51 1.52 8.52 -5.52
C PHE A 51 1.89 7.90 -6.86
N ASN A 52 2.13 8.71 -7.90
CA ASN A 52 2.51 8.21 -9.22
C ASN A 52 3.81 7.41 -9.15
N LYS A 53 4.83 7.93 -8.45
CA LYS A 53 6.08 7.21 -8.23
C LYS A 53 5.84 5.85 -7.55
N LEU A 54 5.12 5.83 -6.43
CA LEU A 54 4.83 4.58 -5.72
C LEU A 54 3.97 3.62 -6.56
N ALA A 55 3.13 4.15 -7.46
CA ALA A 55 2.34 3.33 -8.38
C ALA A 55 3.21 2.69 -9.46
N ASP A 56 4.15 3.44 -10.03
CA ASP A 56 5.13 2.93 -11.00
C ASP A 56 6.02 1.87 -10.33
N ASP A 57 6.55 2.17 -9.14
CA ASP A 57 7.33 1.26 -8.28
C ASP A 57 6.55 -0.04 -7.98
N PHE A 58 5.25 0.07 -7.69
CA PHE A 58 4.37 -1.08 -7.42
C PHE A 58 4.10 -1.94 -8.67
N ILE A 59 3.98 -1.31 -9.86
CA ILE A 59 3.80 -2.01 -11.14
C ILE A 59 5.09 -2.71 -11.56
N GLN A 60 6.23 -2.05 -11.38
CA GLN A 60 7.57 -2.57 -11.71
C GLN A 60 7.91 -3.77 -10.82
N GLY A 61 7.53 -3.71 -9.54
CA GLY A 61 7.69 -4.80 -8.59
C GLY A 61 9.17 -5.09 -8.25
N GLY A 62 9.43 -6.25 -7.67
CA GLY A 62 10.79 -6.65 -7.28
C GLY A 62 11.39 -5.77 -6.19
N SER A 63 12.64 -5.35 -6.36
CA SER A 63 13.37 -4.52 -5.37
C SER A 63 12.86 -3.10 -5.24
N GLU A 64 12.08 -2.63 -6.20
CA GLU A 64 11.52 -1.28 -6.22
C GLU A 64 10.12 -1.23 -5.63
N THR A 65 9.53 -2.39 -5.30
CA THR A 65 8.21 -2.48 -4.67
C THR A 65 8.18 -1.57 -3.43
N PRO A 66 7.21 -0.65 -3.33
CA PRO A 66 7.13 0.24 -2.19
C PRO A 66 6.85 -0.55 -0.91
N THR A 67 7.50 -0.13 0.17
CA THR A 67 7.29 -0.74 1.48
C THR A 67 5.92 -0.41 2.03
N LEU A 68 5.40 -1.29 2.89
CA LEU A 68 4.14 -1.07 3.60
C LEU A 68 4.12 0.28 4.33
N LYS A 69 5.26 0.66 4.93
CA LYS A 69 5.42 1.95 5.60
C LYS A 69 5.22 3.12 4.64
N GLN A 70 5.85 3.09 3.47
CA GLN A 70 5.71 4.16 2.48
C GLN A 70 4.25 4.31 2.01
N VAL A 71 3.54 3.19 1.83
CA VAL A 71 2.13 3.21 1.45
C VAL A 71 1.25 3.78 2.56
N LYS A 72 1.46 3.40 3.82
CA LYS A 72 0.73 3.93 4.98
C LYS A 72 1.02 5.43 5.19
N ASP A 73 2.27 5.85 5.07
CA ASP A 73 2.67 7.26 5.19
C ASP A 73 1.98 8.12 4.10
N LEU A 74 1.87 7.62 2.86
CA LEU A 74 1.11 8.29 1.82
C LEU A 74 -0.39 8.30 2.13
N HIS A 75 -0.95 7.19 2.61
CA HIS A 75 -2.37 7.11 2.99
C HIS A 75 -2.74 8.17 4.02
N GLU A 76 -1.92 8.31 5.07
CA GLU A 76 -2.14 9.29 6.12
C GLU A 76 -2.07 10.72 5.58
N LYS A 77 -1.10 11.03 4.71
CA LYS A 77 -1.02 12.33 4.04
C LYS A 77 -2.27 12.63 3.21
N LEU A 78 -2.79 11.64 2.47
CA LEU A 78 -4.02 11.80 1.70
C LEU A 78 -5.25 11.98 2.60
N ARG A 79 -5.31 11.31 3.76
CA ARG A 79 -6.36 11.53 4.78
C ARG A 79 -6.34 12.95 5.31
N ILE A 80 -5.16 13.51 5.56
CA ILE A 80 -5.01 14.90 6.00
C ILE A 80 -5.53 15.85 4.92
N VAL A 81 -5.16 15.63 3.66
CA VAL A 81 -5.69 16.42 2.53
C VAL A 81 -7.20 16.30 2.46
N GLN A 82 -7.77 15.10 2.54
CA GLN A 82 -9.21 14.89 2.53
C GLN A 82 -9.93 15.76 3.58
N ARG A 83 -9.43 15.76 4.83
CA ARG A 83 -10.02 16.56 5.92
C ARG A 83 -9.88 18.08 5.71
N GLN A 84 -8.94 18.52 4.89
CA GLN A 84 -8.79 19.95 4.55
C GLN A 84 -9.69 20.38 3.40
N GLN A 85 -10.24 19.42 2.65
CA GLN A 85 -11.12 19.66 1.50
C GLN A 85 -12.61 19.41 1.80
N GLU A 86 -12.93 18.84 2.97
CA GLU A 86 -14.29 18.85 3.57
C GLU A 86 -14.64 20.22 4.15
#